data_AF-A0A2R6RRE3-F1
#
_entry.id   AF-A0A2R6RRE3-F1
#
_cell.length_a   1.000
_cell.length_b   1.000
_cell.length_c   1.000
_cell.angle_alpha   90.00
_cell.angle_beta   90.00
_cell.angle_gamma   90.00
#
_symmetry.space_group_name_H-M   'P 1'
#
loop_
_entity.id
_entity.type
_entity.pdbx_description
1 polymer ?
#
loop_
_entity_poly.entity_id
_entity_poly.type
_entity_poly.pdbx_seq_one_letter_code
_entity_poly.pdbx_strand_id
1 'polypeptide(L)'
;MSSLYPINGDFFSKIDTNPDLYGLVWISTTLVFVIASLGNCSTYLMHKRSDSSTSWSFDVSYVNLAACSVYGYVVVVPLAFYFLLQYMGSNANLVRFWCMWGYSLFILVLGSFLLVIPVEFLRWTLVIITGAASASFVALNLRSYAEGNDLTVVLVAAFVLQLSLALFIKMWFFA
;
A
#
# COMPACT_ATOMS: atom_id res chain seq x y z
N MET A 1 -3.95 0.76 16.68
CA MET A 1 -4.20 2.22 16.74
C MET A 1 -3.05 3.05 16.15
N SER A 2 -1.77 2.65 16.25
CA SER A 2 -0.63 3.45 15.74
C SER A 2 -0.50 3.54 14.21
N SER A 3 -1.05 2.60 13.44
CA SER A 3 -1.00 2.65 11.97
C SER A 3 -1.83 3.78 11.35
N LEU A 4 -2.79 4.34 12.11
CA LEU A 4 -3.66 5.45 11.68
C LEU A 4 -3.12 6.83 12.07
N TYR A 5 -2.09 6.89 12.94
CA TYR A 5 -1.46 8.12 13.39
C TYR A 5 0.03 8.12 12.96
N PRO A 6 0.34 8.55 11.73
CA PRO A 6 1.71 8.50 11.21
C PRO A 6 2.68 9.48 11.91
N ILE A 7 2.17 10.42 12.71
CA ILE A 7 2.88 11.63 13.15
C ILE A 7 4.00 11.35 14.16
N ASN A 8 3.88 10.28 14.97
CA ASN A 8 4.80 10.10 16.10
C ASN A 8 6.08 9.31 15.75
N GLY A 9 6.20 8.69 14.58
CA GLY A 9 7.40 7.90 14.19
C GLY A 9 7.73 6.71 15.12
N ASP A 10 6.84 6.42 16.08
CA ASP A 10 7.05 5.51 17.21
C ASP A 10 6.70 4.05 16.87
N PHE A 11 6.62 3.71 15.58
CA PHE A 11 6.25 2.34 15.19
C PHE A 11 7.37 1.37 15.55
N PHE A 12 8.61 1.76 15.25
CA PHE A 12 9.80 0.94 15.49
C PHE A 12 10.02 0.64 16.97
N SER A 13 9.77 1.59 17.87
CA SER A 13 9.86 1.39 19.33
C SER A 13 8.81 0.42 19.86
N LYS A 14 7.64 0.34 19.21
CA LYS A 14 6.56 -0.59 19.59
C LYS A 14 6.75 -2.01 19.09
N ILE A 15 7.46 -2.20 17.98
CA ILE A 15 7.74 -3.54 17.42
C ILE A 15 9.09 -4.12 17.86
N ASP A 16 9.92 -3.37 18.59
CA ASP A 16 11.26 -3.83 18.99
C ASP A 16 11.22 -5.05 19.92
N THR A 17 10.21 -5.15 20.78
CA THR A 17 10.09 -6.25 21.74
C THR A 17 9.57 -7.54 21.09
N ASN A 18 8.71 -7.45 20.06
CA ASN A 18 8.13 -8.59 19.35
C ASN A 18 7.73 -8.18 17.91
N PRO A 19 8.59 -8.39 16.91
CA PRO A 19 8.26 -8.08 15.52
C PRO A 19 7.19 -9.02 14.99
N ASP A 20 6.10 -8.47 14.45
CA ASP A 20 4.93 -9.24 14.08
C ASP A 20 4.76 -9.36 12.55
N LEU A 21 5.09 -10.54 12.01
CA LEU A 21 4.85 -10.84 10.59
C LEU A 21 3.38 -11.14 10.29
N TYR A 22 2.53 -11.25 11.32
CA TYR A 22 1.10 -11.46 11.16
C TYR A 22 0.44 -10.30 10.38
N GLY A 23 0.82 -9.05 10.69
CA GLY A 23 0.34 -7.87 9.96
C GLY A 23 0.65 -7.94 8.47
N LEU A 24 1.86 -8.38 8.11
CA LEU A 24 2.28 -8.59 6.71
C LEU A 24 1.31 -9.50 5.98
N VAL A 25 1.10 -10.70 6.50
CA VAL A 25 0.30 -11.73 5.81
C VAL A 25 -1.17 -11.30 5.73
N TRP A 26 -1.76 -10.86 6.84
CA TRP A 26 -3.19 -10.60 6.90
C TRP A 26 -3.61 -9.29 6.25
N ILE A 27 -2.84 -8.21 6.40
CA ILE A 27 -3.17 -6.93 5.76
C ILE A 27 -3.01 -7.06 4.24
N SER A 28 -1.95 -7.72 3.76
CA SER A 28 -1.78 -7.98 2.33
C SER A 28 -2.89 -8.87 1.78
N THR A 29 -3.24 -9.98 2.45
CA THR A 29 -4.35 -10.85 2.01
C THR A 29 -5.66 -10.08 1.96
N THR A 30 -5.94 -9.27 2.98
CA THR A 30 -7.15 -8.43 3.04
C THR A 30 -7.16 -7.43 1.89
N LEU A 31 -6.05 -6.76 1.61
CA LEU A 31 -5.96 -5.82 0.50
C LEU A 31 -6.22 -6.50 -0.84
N VAL A 32 -5.60 -7.67 -1.09
CA VAL A 32 -5.81 -8.46 -2.31
C VAL A 32 -7.30 -8.79 -2.49
N PHE A 33 -7.95 -9.30 -1.45
CA PHE A 33 -9.37 -9.64 -1.50
C PHE A 33 -10.24 -8.40 -1.74
N VAL A 34 -9.97 -7.31 -1.01
CA VAL A 34 -10.73 -6.07 -1.09
C VAL A 34 -10.61 -5.43 -2.47
N ILE A 35 -9.40 -5.24 -3.03
CA ILE A 35 -9.26 -4.61 -4.36
C ILE A 35 -9.83 -5.47 -5.48
N ALA A 36 -9.71 -6.80 -5.40
CA ALA A 36 -10.27 -7.68 -6.41
C ALA A 36 -11.82 -7.69 -6.37
N SER A 37 -12.40 -7.77 -5.17
CA SER A 37 -13.86 -7.80 -4.98
C SER A 37 -14.49 -6.44 -5.26
N LEU A 38 -13.92 -5.37 -4.70
CA LEU A 38 -14.43 -4.01 -4.85
C LEU A 38 -14.14 -3.43 -6.24
N GLY A 39 -13.06 -3.85 -6.90
CA GLY A 39 -12.81 -3.51 -8.29
C GLY A 39 -13.87 -4.10 -9.22
N ASN A 40 -14.21 -5.39 -9.05
CA ASN A 40 -15.35 -6.00 -9.75
C ASN A 40 -16.69 -5.32 -9.41
N CYS A 41 -16.90 -4.94 -8.15
CA CYS A 41 -18.10 -4.18 -7.76
C CYS A 41 -18.16 -2.80 -8.45
N SER A 42 -17.03 -2.10 -8.53
CA SER A 42 -16.89 -0.82 -9.22
C SER A 42 -17.25 -0.94 -10.70
N THR A 43 -16.71 -1.95 -11.41
CA THR A 43 -17.03 -2.17 -12.82
C THR A 43 -18.51 -2.50 -13.03
N TYR A 44 -19.12 -3.29 -12.14
CA TYR A 44 -20.55 -3.55 -12.16
C TYR A 44 -21.39 -2.26 -11.99
N LEU A 45 -21.02 -1.40 -11.04
CA LEU A 45 -21.72 -0.13 -10.80
C LEU A 45 -21.61 0.83 -11.99
N MET A 46 -20.44 0.88 -12.64
CA MET A 46 -20.23 1.67 -13.86
C MET A 46 -21.04 1.11 -15.03
N HIS A 47 -21.06 -0.21 -15.20
CA HIS A 47 -21.84 -0.89 -16.23
C HIS A 47 -23.34 -0.58 -16.09
N LYS A 48 -23.89 -0.73 -14.88
CA LYS A 48 -25.30 -0.45 -14.59
C LYS A 48 -25.70 1.01 -14.85
N ARG A 49 -24.75 1.95 -14.76
CA ARG A 49 -25.00 3.38 -15.01
C ARG A 49 -24.96 3.73 -16.51
N SER A 50 -24.16 3.02 -17.29
CA SER A 50 -23.89 3.37 -18.70
C SER A 50 -24.79 2.63 -19.69
N ASP A 51 -25.05 1.33 -19.50
CA ASP A 51 -25.82 0.54 -20.47
C ASP A 51 -26.51 -0.65 -19.80
N SER A 52 -27.83 -0.76 -19.94
CA SER A 52 -28.64 -1.83 -19.34
C SER A 52 -28.82 -3.07 -20.24
N SER A 53 -28.24 -3.03 -21.44
CA SER A 53 -28.51 -3.97 -22.53
C SER A 53 -27.55 -5.17 -22.61
N THR A 54 -26.40 -5.12 -21.94
CA THR A 54 -25.37 -6.18 -21.98
C THR A 54 -25.16 -6.85 -20.62
N SER A 55 -24.95 -8.16 -20.61
CA SER A 55 -24.68 -8.93 -19.39
C SER A 55 -23.27 -8.64 -18.86
N TRP A 56 -23.17 -8.10 -17.64
CA TRP A 56 -21.90 -7.95 -16.94
C TRP A 56 -21.37 -9.32 -16.48
N SER A 57 -20.07 -9.55 -16.63
CA SER A 57 -19.38 -10.75 -16.17
C SER A 57 -18.29 -10.41 -15.15
N PHE A 58 -18.19 -11.23 -14.11
CA PHE A 58 -17.13 -11.13 -13.09
C PHE A 58 -15.77 -11.51 -13.68
N ASP A 59 -14.76 -10.68 -13.47
CA ASP A 59 -13.39 -10.94 -13.93
C ASP A 59 -12.55 -11.56 -12.81
N VAL A 60 -12.31 -12.87 -12.94
CA VAL A 60 -11.52 -13.66 -11.99
C VAL A 60 -10.03 -13.27 -12.04
N SER A 61 -9.56 -12.71 -13.15
CA SER A 61 -8.14 -12.31 -13.31
C SER A 61 -7.72 -11.22 -12.32
N TYR A 62 -8.68 -10.45 -11.80
CA TYR A 62 -8.44 -9.41 -10.80
C TYR A 62 -7.80 -10.00 -9.54
N VAL A 63 -8.20 -11.20 -9.11
CA VAL A 63 -7.62 -11.85 -7.93
C VAL A 63 -6.15 -12.19 -8.17
N ASN A 64 -5.82 -12.71 -9.36
CA ASN A 64 -4.45 -13.06 -9.71
C ASN A 64 -3.56 -11.80 -9.80
N LEU A 65 -4.03 -10.76 -10.49
CA LEU A 65 -3.31 -9.49 -10.61
C LEU A 65 -3.10 -8.83 -9.24
N ALA A 66 -4.13 -8.84 -8.39
CA ALA A 66 -4.07 -8.30 -7.04
C ALA A 66 -3.04 -9.06 -6.19
N ALA A 67 -3.10 -10.40 -6.20
CA ALA A 67 -2.19 -11.25 -5.44
C ALA A 67 -0.73 -11.02 -5.88
N CYS A 68 -0.46 -11.09 -7.19
CA CYS A 68 0.89 -10.89 -7.72
C CYS A 68 1.44 -9.49 -7.39
N SER A 69 0.64 -8.44 -7.59
CA SER A 69 1.09 -7.07 -7.35
C SER A 69 1.31 -6.77 -5.86
N VAL A 70 0.37 -7.12 -4.98
CA VAL A 70 0.47 -6.80 -3.55
C VAL A 70 1.55 -7.64 -2.86
N TYR A 71 1.58 -8.96 -3.07
CA TYR A 71 2.61 -9.80 -2.44
C TYR A 71 3.98 -9.52 -3.03
N GLY A 72 4.08 -9.33 -4.36
CA GLY A 72 5.32 -8.93 -5.00
C GLY A 72 5.86 -7.63 -4.41
N TYR A 73 5.01 -6.62 -4.26
CA TYR A 73 5.39 -5.34 -3.66
C TYR A 73 5.91 -5.49 -2.23
N VAL A 74 5.15 -6.17 -1.38
CA VAL A 74 5.42 -6.29 0.06
C VAL A 74 6.66 -7.13 0.36
N VAL A 75 7.03 -8.05 -0.53
CA VAL A 75 8.25 -8.84 -0.37
C VAL A 75 9.45 -8.10 -0.98
N VAL A 76 9.34 -7.65 -2.23
CA VAL A 76 10.46 -7.12 -3.01
C VAL A 76 10.89 -5.75 -2.54
N VAL A 77 9.97 -4.84 -2.22
CA VAL A 77 10.32 -3.46 -1.85
C VAL A 77 11.07 -3.40 -0.52
N PRO A 78 10.59 -4.00 0.58
CA PRO A 78 11.34 -4.02 1.84
C PRO A 78 12.70 -4.70 1.74
N LEU A 79 12.79 -5.74 0.91
CA LEU A 79 14.05 -6.44 0.64
C LEU A 79 15.05 -5.53 -0.09
N ALA A 80 14.60 -4.77 -1.08
CA ALA A 80 15.44 -3.80 -1.78
C ALA A 80 15.95 -2.69 -0.85
N PHE A 81 15.07 -2.15 0.02
CA PHE A 81 15.48 -1.17 1.04
C PHE A 81 16.45 -1.75 2.08
N TYR A 82 16.26 -3.02 2.48
CA TYR A 82 17.18 -3.71 3.37
C TYR A 82 18.59 -3.77 2.77
N PHE A 83 18.74 -4.23 1.53
CA PHE A 83 20.06 -4.27 0.88
C PHE A 83 20.66 -2.89 0.66
N LEU A 84 19.84 -1.90 0.31
CA LEU A 84 20.28 -0.51 0.13
C LEU A 84 20.84 0.06 1.43
N LEU A 85 20.13 -0.11 2.55
CA LEU A 85 20.57 0.40 3.85
C LEU A 85 21.76 -0.38 4.43
N GLN A 86 21.83 -1.69 4.16
CA GLN A 86 22.99 -2.50 4.50
C GLN A 86 24.24 -2.03 3.75
N TYR A 87 24.10 -1.67 2.47
CA TYR A 87 25.18 -1.11 1.67
C TYR A 87 25.67 0.24 2.21
N MET A 88 24.77 1.03 2.80
CA MET A 88 25.09 2.30 3.46
C MET A 88 25.65 2.14 4.89
N GLY A 89 25.85 0.91 5.36
CA GLY A 89 26.42 0.64 6.69
C GLY A 89 25.44 0.75 7.87
N SER A 90 24.12 0.80 7.61
CA SER A 90 23.08 0.86 8.64
C SER A 90 22.76 -0.53 9.19
N ASN A 91 22.54 -0.64 10.52
CA ASN A 91 22.14 -1.89 11.18
C ASN A 91 20.63 -2.12 11.01
N ALA A 92 20.24 -2.46 9.80
CA ALA A 92 18.85 -2.64 9.42
C ALA A 92 18.37 -4.08 9.70
N ASN A 93 17.12 -4.25 10.09
CA ASN A 93 16.52 -5.57 10.31
C ASN A 93 15.40 -5.81 9.30
N LEU A 94 15.59 -6.80 8.42
CA LEU A 94 14.64 -7.14 7.34
C LEU A 94 13.22 -7.41 7.87
N VAL A 95 13.11 -8.10 9.00
CA VAL A 95 11.80 -8.43 9.59
C VAL A 95 11.05 -7.15 9.97
N ARG A 96 11.74 -6.16 10.54
CA ARG A 96 11.13 -4.87 10.92
C ARG A 96 10.63 -4.10 9.69
N PHE A 97 11.35 -4.19 8.56
CA PHE A 97 10.88 -3.57 7.32
C PHE A 97 9.67 -4.27 6.73
N TRP A 98 9.65 -5.60 6.70
CA TRP A 98 8.45 -6.32 6.29
C TRP A 98 7.25 -5.94 7.15
N CYS A 99 7.38 -5.97 8.48
CA CYS A 99 6.32 -5.50 9.38
C CYS A 99 5.84 -4.10 8.99
N MET A 100 6.75 -3.11 8.99
CA MET A 100 6.42 -1.72 8.67
C MET A 100 5.70 -1.56 7.31
N TRP A 101 6.22 -2.20 6.26
CA TRP A 101 5.61 -2.11 4.93
C TRP A 101 4.26 -2.79 4.86
N GLY A 102 4.09 -3.97 5.48
CA GLY A 102 2.80 -4.64 5.60
C GLY A 102 1.76 -3.75 6.28
N TYR A 103 2.14 -3.07 7.37
CA TYR A 103 1.26 -2.16 8.09
C TYR A 103 0.90 -0.89 7.30
N SER A 104 1.80 -0.40 6.45
CA SER A 104 1.53 0.77 5.61
C SER A 104 0.36 0.55 4.65
N LEU A 105 0.12 -0.70 4.23
CA LEU A 105 -0.95 -1.07 3.31
C LEU A 105 -2.34 -0.97 3.94
N PHE A 106 -2.44 -0.94 5.27
CA PHE A 106 -3.74 -0.85 5.94
C PHE A 106 -4.52 0.40 5.53
N ILE A 107 -3.81 1.51 5.31
CA ILE A 107 -4.41 2.77 4.83
C ILE A 107 -5.02 2.57 3.43
N LEU A 108 -4.37 1.78 2.57
CA LEU A 108 -4.87 1.46 1.23
C LEU A 108 -6.07 0.51 1.28
N VAL A 109 -6.14 -0.39 2.26
CA VAL A 109 -7.34 -1.22 2.50
C VAL A 109 -8.55 -0.32 2.75
N LEU A 110 -8.43 0.63 3.68
CA LEU A 110 -9.50 1.59 3.97
C LEU A 110 -9.82 2.45 2.74
N GLY A 111 -8.81 2.95 2.06
CA GLY A 111 -8.96 3.73 0.82
C GLY A 111 -9.75 3.00 -0.27
N SER A 112 -9.53 1.69 -0.42
CA SER A 112 -10.17 0.85 -1.44
C SER A 112 -11.69 0.78 -1.28
N PHE A 113 -12.21 0.86 -0.04
CA PHE A 113 -13.66 0.94 0.19
C PHE A 113 -14.27 2.22 -0.38
N LEU A 114 -13.57 3.35 -0.26
CA LEU A 114 -14.06 4.64 -0.75
C LEU A 114 -13.92 4.75 -2.27
N LEU A 115 -12.94 4.07 -2.88
CA LEU A 115 -12.72 4.07 -4.34
C LEU A 115 -13.84 3.41 -5.15
N VAL A 116 -14.72 2.62 -4.52
CA VAL A 116 -15.89 2.01 -5.19
C VAL A 116 -16.82 3.05 -5.79
N ILE A 117 -16.94 4.23 -5.17
CA ILE A 117 -17.85 5.29 -5.60
C ILE A 117 -17.50 5.70 -7.05
N PRO A 118 -18.44 5.62 -8.01
CA PRO A 118 -18.20 5.88 -9.44
C PRO A 118 -18.17 7.37 -9.75
N VAL A 119 -17.30 8.12 -9.06
CA VAL A 119 -17.06 9.55 -9.25
C VAL A 119 -15.57 9.77 -9.45
N GLU A 120 -15.17 10.05 -10.68
CA GLU A 120 -13.76 10.05 -11.08
C GLU A 120 -12.91 11.07 -10.31
N PHE A 121 -13.41 12.29 -10.14
CA PHE A 121 -12.73 13.33 -9.36
C PHE A 121 -12.49 12.90 -7.89
N LEU A 122 -13.47 12.22 -7.29
CA LEU A 122 -13.36 11.71 -5.93
C LEU A 122 -12.32 10.58 -5.86
N ARG A 123 -12.30 9.66 -6.83
CA ARG A 123 -11.30 8.58 -6.89
C ARG A 123 -9.88 9.11 -6.96
N TRP A 124 -9.62 10.13 -7.79
CA TRP A 124 -8.31 10.79 -7.87
C TRP A 124 -7.90 11.47 -6.56
N THR A 125 -8.83 12.16 -5.91
CA THR A 125 -8.55 12.83 -4.64
C THR A 125 -8.24 11.80 -3.54
N LEU A 126 -9.02 10.72 -3.46
CA LEU A 126 -8.85 9.66 -2.48
C LEU A 126 -7.55 8.87 -2.70
N VAL A 127 -7.17 8.55 -3.94
CA VAL A 127 -5.93 7.80 -4.20
C VAL A 127 -4.70 8.63 -3.82
N ILE A 128 -4.72 9.94 -4.07
CA ILE A 128 -3.63 10.84 -3.68
C ILE A 128 -3.54 10.93 -2.16
N ILE A 129 -4.67 11.12 -1.46
CA ILE A 129 -4.70 11.23 0.00
C ILE A 129 -4.23 9.94 0.66
N THR A 130 -4.78 8.79 0.26
CA THR A 130 -4.47 7.49 0.86
C THR A 130 -3.04 7.04 0.52
N GLY A 131 -2.60 7.28 -0.71
CA GLY A 131 -1.22 7.07 -1.14
C GLY A 131 -0.24 7.94 -0.36
N ALA A 132 -0.50 9.24 -0.25
CA ALA A 132 0.35 10.17 0.51
C ALA A 132 0.39 9.84 2.01
N ALA A 133 -0.72 9.43 2.61
CA ALA A 133 -0.77 9.01 4.02
C ALA A 133 0.05 7.73 4.26
N SER A 134 -0.11 6.72 3.39
CA SER A 134 0.70 5.50 3.42
C SER A 134 2.19 5.79 3.21
N ALA A 135 2.51 6.64 2.22
CA ALA A 135 3.86 7.09 1.92
C ALA A 135 4.51 7.81 3.10
N SER A 136 3.77 8.72 3.75
CA SER A 136 4.22 9.46 4.92
C SER A 136 4.49 8.54 6.10
N PHE A 137 3.65 7.52 6.32
CA PHE A 137 3.88 6.52 7.36
C PHE A 137 5.23 5.80 7.16
N VAL A 138 5.51 5.32 5.94
CA VAL A 138 6.78 4.65 5.64
C VAL A 138 7.96 5.62 5.79
N ALA A 139 7.85 6.81 5.21
CA ALA A 139 8.90 7.83 5.25
C ALA A 139 9.24 8.26 6.69
N LEU A 140 8.25 8.52 7.54
CA LEU A 140 8.49 8.97 8.92
C LEU A 140 9.20 7.91 9.76
N ASN A 141 8.91 6.63 9.51
CA ASN A 141 9.58 5.54 10.20
C ASN A 141 11.01 5.32 9.66
N LEU A 142 11.24 5.45 8.35
CA LEU A 142 12.58 5.31 7.77
C LEU A 142 13.59 6.39 8.20
N ARG A 143 13.13 7.51 8.76
CA ARG A 143 14.00 8.60 9.22
C ARG A 143 15.05 8.18 10.24
N SER A 144 14.81 7.13 11.02
CA SER A 144 15.76 6.66 12.03
C SER A 144 16.96 5.90 11.46
N TYR A 145 16.97 5.54 10.17
CA TYR A 145 17.96 4.63 9.57
C TYR A 145 18.97 5.28 8.63
N ALA A 146 18.81 6.56 8.27
CA ALA A 146 19.68 7.28 7.36
C ALA A 146 19.91 8.73 7.81
N GLU A 147 21.09 9.27 7.53
CA GLU A 147 21.48 10.65 7.86
C GLU A 147 21.86 11.42 6.59
N GLY A 148 21.72 12.76 6.63
CA GLY A 148 22.21 13.64 5.57
C GLY A 148 21.50 13.51 4.21
N ASN A 149 22.27 13.54 3.11
CA ASN A 149 21.74 13.53 1.75
C ASN A 149 21.10 12.18 1.38
N ASP A 150 21.65 11.07 1.88
CA ASP A 150 21.15 9.73 1.58
C ASP A 150 19.77 9.49 2.20
N LEU A 151 19.48 10.12 3.34
CA LEU A 151 18.14 10.13 3.92
C LEU A 151 17.11 10.68 2.94
N THR A 152 17.42 11.80 2.27
CA THR A 152 16.48 12.42 1.32
C THR A 152 16.16 11.46 0.17
N VAL A 153 17.16 10.76 -0.35
CA VAL A 153 16.99 9.77 -1.44
C VAL A 153 16.10 8.61 -0.98
N VAL A 154 16.36 8.03 0.20
CA VAL A 154 15.59 6.92 0.77
C VAL A 154 14.13 7.32 0.99
N LEU A 155 13.89 8.51 1.56
CA LEU A 155 12.53 9.00 1.83
C LEU A 155 11.75 9.27 0.55
N VAL A 156 12.38 9.92 -0.44
CA VAL A 156 11.73 10.20 -1.74
C VAL A 156 11.44 8.90 -2.48
N ALA A 157 12.36 7.94 -2.48
CA ALA A 157 12.14 6.63 -3.10
C ALA A 157 10.97 5.89 -2.45
N ALA A 158 10.91 5.85 -1.12
CA ALA A 158 9.82 5.21 -0.39
C ALA A 158 8.48 5.91 -0.67
N PHE A 159 8.47 7.25 -0.72
CA PHE A 159 7.27 8.00 -1.01
C PHE A 159 6.73 7.71 -2.42
N VAL A 160 7.61 7.74 -3.41
CA VAL A 160 7.27 7.46 -4.81
C VAL A 160 6.75 6.02 -4.98
N LEU A 161 7.41 5.04 -4.36
CA LEU A 161 6.97 3.64 -4.45
C LEU A 161 5.61 3.40 -3.80
N GLN A 162 5.27 4.13 -2.73
CA GLN A 162 3.99 3.95 -2.07
C GLN A 162 2.86 4.66 -2.85
N LEU A 163 3.16 5.83 -3.43
CA LEU A 163 2.23 6.53 -4.30
C LEU A 163 2.00 5.76 -5.62
N SER A 164 3.04 5.15 -6.19
CA SER A 164 2.91 4.35 -7.41
C SER A 164 2.05 3.12 -7.20
N LEU A 165 2.15 2.45 -6.03
CA LEU A 165 1.24 1.37 -5.67
C LEU A 165 -0.22 1.84 -5.58
N ALA A 166 -0.47 2.98 -4.93
CA ALA A 166 -1.82 3.53 -4.82
C ALA A 166 -2.41 3.86 -6.20
N LEU A 167 -1.62 4.51 -7.06
CA LEU A 167 -1.99 4.82 -8.44
C LEU A 167 -2.25 3.55 -9.25
N PHE A 168 -1.39 2.52 -9.11
CA PHE A 168 -1.58 1.22 -9.75
C PHE A 168 -2.92 0.60 -9.35
N ILE A 169 -3.27 0.60 -8.06
CA ILE A 169 -4.56 0.07 -7.57
C ILE A 169 -5.73 0.80 -8.23
N LYS A 170 -5.70 2.15 -8.25
CA LYS A 170 -6.77 2.92 -8.90
C LYS A 170 -6.87 2.57 -10.39
N MET A 171 -5.76 2.56 -11.12
CA MET A 171 -5.75 2.42 -12.58
C MET A 171 -6.13 1.02 -13.06
N TRP A 172 -5.85 -0.03 -12.29
CA TRP A 172 -6.14 -1.42 -12.71
C TRP A 172 -7.44 -1.99 -12.14
N PHE A 173 -7.89 -1.53 -10.98
CA PHE A 173 -9.07 -2.08 -10.31
C PHE A 173 -10.26 -1.12 -10.27
N PHE A 174 -10.02 0.20 -10.31
CA PHE A 174 -11.04 1.23 -10.14
C PHE A 174 -11.01 2.27 -11.28
N ALA A 175 -10.61 1.83 -12.47
CA ALA A 175 -10.74 2.62 -13.69
C ALA A 175 -12.21 2.83 -14.08
#